data_AF-A0A0M3ILN1-F1
#
_entry.id   AF-A0A0M3ILN1-F1
#
_cell.length_a   1.000
_cell.length_b   1.000
_cell.length_c   1.000
_cell.angle_alpha   90.00
_cell.angle_beta   90.00
_cell.angle_gamma   90.00
#
_symmetry.space_group_name_H-M   'P 1'
#
loop_
_entity.id
_entity.type
_entity.pdbx_description
1 polymer ?
#
loop_
_entity_poly.entity_id
_entity_poly.type
_entity_poly.pdbx_seq_one_letter_code
_entity_poly.pdbx_strand_id
1 'polypeptide(L)'
;MRPYSNKLSDEYLNEEEMLTYSLKDLLGLRGSRHHDPRIRKRYRIFYTVMPFPVLDLQRRYIMQLHCMDENMQISKITVFPHRDGDVRSILCEARQQFRFSENGTNILRLLCIGHVLHRPRVYYVFRDDLSVAELLAKINSSNHAEKKFQLQARVEEVPEEELIVGDGECLLPVAHFDKLLQDPSSTFGVPFFVKVIDGESFEGVSERIRRKLGVSEQDFSKAGISTVVGNVFQYKLAIIVNNCVRGYPDKQSAVSLNELAQTHLSGLPDKAYYVTETVTAPWLGLDHTDKARGTGGTHTIERAIVIRN
;
A
#
# COMPACT_ATOMS: atom_id res chain seq x y z
N MET A 1 5.97 -39.61 -11.20
CA MET A 1 5.92 -38.63 -10.09
C MET A 1 4.47 -38.30 -9.82
N ARG A 2 3.89 -38.72 -8.68
CA ARG A 2 2.55 -38.28 -8.28
C ARG A 2 2.66 -36.89 -7.64
N PRO A 3 1.72 -35.97 -7.91
CA PRO A 3 1.75 -34.65 -7.29
C PRO A 3 1.55 -34.79 -5.78
N TYR A 4 2.39 -34.10 -5.01
CA TYR A 4 2.23 -33.95 -3.58
C TYR A 4 0.84 -33.34 -3.33
N SER A 5 -0.01 -34.09 -2.64
CA SER A 5 -1.31 -33.62 -2.17
C SER A 5 -1.08 -32.55 -1.11
N ASN A 6 -1.14 -31.28 -1.52
CA ASN A 6 -1.17 -30.08 -0.66
C ASN A 6 -2.52 -29.96 0.09
N LYS A 7 -2.97 -31.03 0.75
CA LYS A 7 -3.97 -30.92 1.80
C LYS A 7 -3.24 -31.16 3.12
N LEU A 8 -2.53 -30.13 3.57
CA LEU A 8 -2.33 -29.93 5.00
C LEU A 8 -3.74 -29.83 5.57
N SER A 9 -4.12 -30.75 6.46
CA SER A 9 -5.31 -30.56 7.28
C SER A 9 -5.12 -29.24 8.02
N ASP A 10 -6.09 -28.33 7.94
CA ASP A 10 -6.12 -27.08 8.73
C ASP A 10 -6.29 -27.34 10.25
N GLU A 11 -6.06 -28.58 10.69
CA GLU A 11 -6.15 -29.03 12.07
C GLU A 11 -4.81 -28.78 12.74
N TYR A 12 -4.73 -27.66 13.46
CA TYR A 12 -3.70 -27.45 14.46
C TYR A 12 -3.86 -28.52 15.55
N LEU A 13 -2.77 -29.21 15.90
CA LEU A 13 -2.76 -30.06 17.07
C LEU A 13 -3.08 -29.20 18.29
N ASN A 14 -4.08 -29.59 19.07
CA ASN A 14 -4.33 -28.97 20.36
C ASN A 14 -3.25 -29.38 21.38
N GLU A 15 -3.26 -28.79 22.57
CA GLU A 15 -2.22 -29.01 23.60
C GLU A 15 -2.12 -30.49 24.03
N GLU A 16 -3.26 -31.18 24.16
CA GLU A 16 -3.32 -32.60 24.51
C GLU A 16 -2.80 -33.49 23.37
N GLU A 17 -3.16 -33.16 22.13
CA GLU A 17 -2.65 -33.83 20.95
C GLU A 17 -1.14 -33.65 20.83
N MET A 18 -0.61 -32.44 21.03
CA MET A 18 0.84 -32.18 21.01
C MET A 18 1.62 -33.05 22.01
N LEU A 19 1.05 -33.33 23.18
CA LEU A 19 1.69 -34.16 24.20
C LEU A 19 1.66 -35.66 23.87
N THR A 20 0.70 -36.10 23.05
CA THR A 20 0.50 -37.51 22.72
C THR A 20 0.91 -37.88 21.30
N TYR A 21 1.13 -36.90 20.42
CA TYR A 21 1.49 -37.12 19.03
C TYR A 21 2.92 -37.67 18.89
N SER A 22 3.05 -38.84 18.28
CA SER A 22 4.36 -39.43 18.05
C SER A 22 4.95 -39.01 16.69
N LEU A 23 6.27 -39.15 16.55
CA LEU A 23 6.95 -38.96 15.27
C LEU A 23 6.42 -39.91 14.17
N LYS A 24 5.97 -41.11 14.55
CA LYS A 24 5.34 -42.05 13.61
C LYS A 24 4.02 -41.48 13.07
N ASP A 25 3.30 -40.74 13.89
CA ASP A 25 2.02 -40.13 13.54
C ASP A 25 2.23 -38.98 12.57
N LEU A 26 3.20 -38.12 12.86
CA LEU A 26 3.62 -37.02 11.98
C LEU A 26 4.06 -37.52 10.60
N LEU A 27 4.73 -38.66 10.54
CA LEU A 27 5.22 -39.25 9.29
C LEU A 27 4.18 -40.14 8.58
N GLY A 28 2.97 -40.27 9.12
CA GLY A 28 1.90 -41.11 8.57
C GLY A 28 2.22 -42.60 8.57
N LEU A 29 3.02 -43.05 9.55
CA LEU A 29 3.54 -44.43 9.68
C LEU A 29 2.71 -45.31 10.62
N ARG A 30 1.39 -45.06 10.70
CA ARG A 30 0.45 -45.89 11.47
C ARG A 30 -0.02 -47.12 10.69
N GLY A 31 -0.45 -48.15 11.43
CA GLY A 31 -1.04 -49.36 10.85
C GLY A 31 -0.05 -50.12 9.96
N SER A 32 -0.47 -50.59 8.78
CA SER A 32 0.39 -51.33 7.85
C SER A 32 1.44 -50.49 7.12
N ARG A 33 1.41 -49.15 7.26
CA ARG A 33 2.35 -48.22 6.61
C ARG A 33 3.65 -48.09 7.41
N HIS A 34 4.40 -49.17 7.53
CA HIS A 34 5.70 -49.15 8.19
C HIS A 34 6.79 -48.59 7.26
N HIS A 35 7.84 -48.02 7.85
CA HIS A 35 9.05 -47.73 7.11
C HIS A 35 9.71 -49.04 6.69
N ASP A 36 9.86 -49.28 5.38
CA ASP A 36 10.68 -50.38 4.86
C ASP A 36 12.13 -49.92 4.77
N PRO A 37 13.06 -50.44 5.60
CA PRO A 37 14.46 -50.00 5.60
C PRO A 37 15.20 -50.31 4.29
N ARG A 38 14.65 -51.20 3.44
CA ARG A 38 15.19 -51.49 2.10
C ARG A 38 14.84 -50.39 1.11
N ILE A 39 13.73 -49.70 1.35
CA ILE A 39 13.35 -48.50 0.61
C ILE A 39 14.05 -47.33 1.31
N ARG A 40 15.12 -46.79 0.69
CA ARG A 40 15.83 -45.59 1.17
C ARG A 40 14.96 -44.31 1.07
N LYS A 41 13.80 -44.32 1.70
CA LYS A 41 12.88 -43.18 1.78
C LYS A 41 13.41 -42.22 2.83
N ARG A 42 13.76 -41.02 2.40
CA ARG A 42 14.18 -39.93 3.29
C ARG A 42 12.95 -39.15 3.76
N TYR A 43 12.69 -39.18 5.06
CA TYR A 43 11.69 -38.30 5.66
C TYR A 43 12.31 -36.93 5.90
N ARG A 44 11.52 -35.88 5.72
CA ARG A 44 11.92 -34.50 5.94
C ARG A 44 10.83 -33.83 6.77
N ILE A 45 11.26 -33.13 7.82
CA ILE A 45 10.40 -32.27 8.63
C ILE A 45 10.87 -30.85 8.37
N PHE A 46 9.92 -29.98 8.04
CA PHE A 46 10.17 -28.55 7.89
C PHE A 46 9.61 -27.86 9.12
N TYR A 47 10.34 -26.89 9.64
CA TYR A 47 9.92 -26.10 10.77
C TYR A 47 10.23 -24.63 10.50
N THR A 48 9.50 -23.76 11.18
CA THR A 48 9.72 -22.31 11.19
C THR A 48 9.92 -21.90 12.64
N VAL A 49 10.94 -21.08 12.90
CA VAL A 49 11.15 -20.50 14.22
C VAL A 49 10.32 -19.21 14.30
N MET A 50 9.40 -19.16 15.26
CA MET A 50 8.59 -17.97 15.52
C MET A 50 9.30 -17.06 16.52
N PRO A 51 9.15 -15.73 16.42
CA PRO A 51 9.76 -14.79 17.37
C PRO A 51 9.02 -14.70 18.71
N PHE A 52 8.06 -15.59 18.97
CA PHE A 52 7.23 -15.67 20.17
C PHE A 52 6.96 -17.14 20.55
N PRO A 53 6.51 -17.43 21.79
CA PRO A 53 6.23 -18.79 22.24
C PRO A 53 5.20 -19.51 21.37
N VAL A 54 5.44 -20.78 21.04
CA VAL A 54 4.53 -21.57 20.18
C VAL A 54 3.10 -21.65 20.73
N LEU A 55 2.93 -21.60 22.05
CA LEU A 55 1.62 -21.61 22.71
C LEU A 55 0.76 -20.37 22.37
N ASP A 56 1.41 -19.26 22.01
CA ASP A 56 0.71 -18.03 21.60
C ASP A 56 0.32 -18.02 20.11
N LEU A 57 0.66 -19.07 19.34
CA LEU A 57 0.39 -19.13 17.90
C LEU A 57 -1.10 -18.99 17.59
N GLN A 58 -1.97 -19.61 18.41
CA GLN A 58 -3.42 -19.47 18.28
C GLN A 58 -3.93 -18.11 18.71
N ARG A 59 -3.16 -17.34 19.50
CA ARG A 59 -3.55 -16.02 20.05
C ARG A 59 -3.02 -14.86 19.22
N ARG A 60 -2.21 -15.12 18.20
CA ARG A 60 -1.62 -14.11 17.33
C ARG A 60 -2.10 -14.29 15.89
N TYR A 61 -2.18 -13.18 15.17
CA TYR A 61 -2.30 -13.22 13.72
C TYR A 61 -0.92 -13.29 13.09
N ILE A 62 -0.82 -13.88 11.90
CA ILE A 62 0.33 -13.71 11.01
C ILE A 62 -0.08 -12.66 9.98
N MET A 63 0.53 -11.49 10.02
CA MET A 63 0.14 -10.37 9.18
C MET A 63 1.34 -9.85 8.38
N GLN A 64 1.19 -9.76 7.05
CA GLN A 64 2.15 -9.07 6.20
C GLN A 64 1.79 -7.59 6.08
N LEU A 65 2.79 -6.73 6.26
CA LEU A 65 2.69 -5.28 6.09
C LEU A 65 3.62 -4.83 4.98
N HIS A 66 3.21 -3.78 4.27
CA HIS A 66 4.13 -3.01 3.45
C HIS A 66 4.81 -1.94 4.30
N CYS A 67 6.08 -1.65 4.07
CA CYS A 67 6.79 -0.57 4.73
C CYS A 67 7.34 0.37 3.67
N MET A 68 7.07 1.66 3.82
CA MET A 68 7.64 2.71 2.96
C MET A 68 8.78 3.41 3.69
N ASP A 69 9.95 3.47 3.08
CA ASP A 69 11.10 4.21 3.60
C ASP A 69 11.11 5.68 3.14
N GLU A 70 12.11 6.43 3.59
CA GLU A 70 12.32 7.85 3.25
C GLU A 70 12.46 8.12 1.75
N ASN A 71 12.87 7.11 0.97
CA ASN A 71 13.08 7.19 -0.47
C ASN A 71 11.86 6.66 -1.26
N MET A 72 10.71 6.54 -0.59
CA MET A 72 9.46 6.00 -1.13
C MET A 72 9.58 4.54 -1.62
N GLN A 73 10.59 3.79 -1.16
CA GLN A 73 10.74 2.38 -1.53
C GLN A 73 9.86 1.51 -0.65
N ILE A 74 9.19 0.54 -1.28
CA ILE A 74 8.29 -0.38 -0.59
C ILE A 74 8.98 -1.70 -0.31
N SER A 75 9.09 -2.05 0.97
CA SER A 75 9.49 -3.37 1.45
C SER A 75 8.31 -4.08 2.12
N LYS A 76 8.49 -5.36 2.47
CA LYS A 76 7.49 -6.14 3.19
C LYS A 76 8.08 -6.69 4.48
N ILE A 77 7.31 -6.62 5.55
CA ILE A 77 7.61 -7.25 6.84
C ILE A 77 6.47 -8.16 7.27
N THR A 78 6.77 -9.11 8.15
CA THR A 78 5.75 -9.94 8.81
C THR A 78 5.73 -9.60 10.29
N VAL A 79 4.55 -9.29 10.80
CA VAL A 79 4.30 -8.98 12.21
C VAL A 79 3.29 -9.95 12.80
N PHE A 80 3.30 -10.05 14.13
CA PHE A 80 2.52 -11.06 14.85
C PHE A 80 1.66 -10.46 15.98
N PRO A 81 0.75 -9.52 15.67
CA PRO A 81 -0.06 -8.86 16.67
C PRO A 81 -0.97 -9.86 17.39
N HIS A 82 -1.23 -9.60 18.68
CA HIS A 82 -2.21 -10.36 19.44
C HIS A 82 -3.61 -10.18 18.85
N ARG A 83 -4.45 -11.21 18.90
CA ARG A 83 -5.81 -11.18 18.33
C ARG A 83 -6.70 -10.13 18.98
N ASP A 84 -6.56 -9.97 20.30
CA ASP A 84 -7.24 -8.95 21.09
C ASP A 84 -6.50 -7.59 21.11
N GLY A 85 -5.47 -7.43 20.28
CA GLY A 85 -4.71 -6.20 20.17
C GLY A 85 -5.39 -5.12 19.33
N ASP A 86 -4.71 -3.99 19.19
CA ASP A 86 -5.10 -2.84 18.38
C ASP A 86 -3.99 -2.43 17.40
N VAL A 87 -4.20 -1.37 16.63
CA VAL A 87 -3.22 -0.83 15.68
C VAL A 87 -1.92 -0.41 16.37
N ARG A 88 -1.95 0.10 17.60
CA ARG A 88 -0.71 0.39 18.37
C ARG A 88 0.14 -0.86 18.54
N SER A 89 -0.47 -2.00 18.85
CA SER A 89 0.26 -3.28 18.96
C SER A 89 0.91 -3.69 17.63
N ILE A 90 0.24 -3.46 16.49
CA ILE A 90 0.80 -3.70 15.15
C ILE A 90 2.02 -2.80 14.91
N LEU A 91 1.90 -1.51 15.24
CA LEU A 91 2.99 -0.54 15.07
C LEU A 91 4.19 -0.85 15.97
N CYS A 92 3.96 -1.33 17.20
CA CYS A 92 5.02 -1.79 18.09
C CYS A 92 5.80 -2.98 17.52
N GLU A 93 5.11 -3.98 16.95
CA GLU A 93 5.74 -5.12 16.28
C GLU A 93 6.49 -4.66 15.01
N ALA A 94 5.89 -3.78 14.21
CA ALA A 94 6.49 -3.24 12.99
C ALA A 94 7.76 -2.44 13.28
N ARG A 95 7.77 -1.65 14.36
CA ARG A 95 8.91 -0.83 14.80
C ARG A 95 10.20 -1.64 14.95
N GLN A 96 10.12 -2.91 15.34
CA GLN A 96 11.29 -3.77 15.55
C GLN A 96 12.02 -4.10 14.24
N GLN A 97 11.32 -4.04 13.10
CA GLN A 97 11.83 -4.37 11.78
C GLN A 97 11.88 -3.15 10.84
N PHE A 98 11.24 -2.04 11.20
CA PHE A 98 11.18 -0.84 10.38
C PHE A 98 12.52 -0.11 10.35
N ARG A 99 12.94 0.31 9.15
CA ARG A 99 14.15 1.10 8.96
C ARG A 99 13.81 2.58 9.00
N PHE A 100 14.05 3.22 10.14
CA PHE A 100 13.85 4.66 10.32
C PHE A 100 14.88 5.48 9.56
N SER A 101 14.50 6.70 9.19
CA SER A 101 15.42 7.70 8.67
C SER A 101 16.34 8.22 9.79
N GLU A 102 17.56 8.64 9.45
CA GLU A 102 18.59 9.03 10.45
C GLU A 102 18.13 10.21 11.32
N ASN A 103 17.41 11.17 10.74
CA ASN A 103 16.85 12.35 11.41
C ASN A 103 15.32 12.31 11.42
N GLY A 104 14.75 11.10 11.43
CA GLY A 104 13.32 10.88 11.40
C GLY A 104 12.61 11.16 12.72
N THR A 105 11.29 11.28 12.65
CA THR A 105 10.43 11.48 13.83
C THR A 105 10.37 10.26 14.73
N ASN A 106 10.74 9.09 14.21
CA ASN A 106 10.56 7.78 14.80
C ASN A 106 9.11 7.47 15.18
N ILE A 107 8.14 8.18 14.61
CA ILE A 107 6.71 7.96 14.84
C ILE A 107 6.15 7.24 13.62
N LEU A 108 5.55 6.07 13.82
CA LEU A 108 4.95 5.29 12.74
C LEU A 108 3.44 5.54 12.68
N ARG A 109 2.89 5.50 11.47
CA ARG A 109 1.44 5.39 11.23
C ARG A 109 1.12 4.19 10.36
N LEU A 110 -0.09 3.67 10.49
CA LEU A 110 -0.61 2.58 9.66
C LEU A 110 -1.64 3.12 8.68
N LEU A 111 -1.45 2.87 7.39
CA LEU A 111 -2.29 3.36 6.30
C LEU A 111 -3.09 2.25 5.63
N CYS A 112 -4.29 2.60 5.19
CA CYS A 112 -5.07 1.81 4.25
C CYS A 112 -4.75 2.23 2.81
N ILE A 113 -4.10 1.34 2.07
CA ILE A 113 -3.80 1.51 0.65
C ILE A 113 -4.74 0.64 -0.16
N GLY A 114 -5.45 1.23 -1.12
CA GLY A 114 -6.24 0.45 -2.07
C GLY A 114 -5.45 0.21 -3.36
N HIS A 115 -5.52 -1.01 -3.85
CA HIS A 115 -5.07 -1.46 -5.15
C HIS A 115 -6.27 -2.01 -5.92
N VAL A 116 -7.07 -1.11 -6.49
CA VAL A 116 -8.16 -1.50 -7.38
C VAL A 116 -7.55 -1.73 -8.75
N LEU A 117 -7.55 -2.95 -9.28
CA LEU A 117 -6.96 -3.24 -10.59
C LEU A 117 -5.52 -2.69 -10.77
N HIS A 118 -4.66 -2.81 -9.74
CA HIS A 118 -3.29 -2.26 -9.72
C HIS A 118 -3.17 -0.73 -9.71
N ARG A 119 -4.20 -0.01 -9.26
CA ARG A 119 -4.22 1.46 -9.12
C ARG A 119 -4.02 1.84 -7.66
N PRO A 120 -2.77 2.13 -7.23
CA PRO A 120 -2.48 2.42 -5.84
C PRO A 120 -3.01 3.80 -5.45
N ARG A 121 -3.68 3.88 -4.30
CA ARG A 121 -4.08 5.14 -3.66
C ARG A 121 -4.08 5.00 -2.15
N VAL A 122 -3.69 6.05 -1.43
CA VAL A 122 -3.90 6.12 0.02
C VAL A 122 -5.35 6.52 0.28
N TYR A 123 -6.06 5.79 1.15
CA TYR A 123 -7.45 6.09 1.48
C TYR A 123 -7.55 6.82 2.82
N TYR A 124 -6.98 6.24 3.88
CA TYR A 124 -7.03 6.80 5.22
C TYR A 124 -5.93 6.25 6.12
N VAL A 125 -5.69 6.91 7.24
CA VAL A 125 -4.86 6.45 8.35
C VAL A 125 -5.73 5.61 9.27
N PHE A 126 -5.29 4.42 9.66
CA PHE A 126 -5.98 3.64 10.68
C PHE A 126 -5.82 4.30 12.06
N ARG A 127 -6.88 4.28 12.85
CA ARG A 127 -6.83 4.73 14.25
C ARG A 127 -6.00 3.77 15.09
N ASP A 128 -5.21 4.33 15.99
CA ASP A 128 -4.37 3.62 16.95
C ASP A 128 -5.14 2.62 17.82
N ASP A 129 -6.38 2.95 18.17
CA ASP A 129 -7.26 2.14 19.01
C ASP A 129 -8.16 1.17 18.24
N LEU A 130 -8.04 1.12 16.90
CA LEU A 130 -8.79 0.17 16.09
C LEU A 130 -8.31 -1.26 16.38
N SER A 131 -9.24 -2.16 16.68
CA SER A 131 -8.88 -3.56 16.95
C SER A 131 -8.26 -4.23 15.72
N VAL A 132 -7.32 -5.15 15.96
CA VAL A 132 -6.66 -5.93 14.88
C VAL A 132 -7.70 -6.72 14.09
N ALA A 133 -8.70 -7.30 14.77
CA ALA A 133 -9.78 -8.06 14.13
C ALA A 133 -10.59 -7.18 13.16
N GLU A 134 -10.98 -5.96 13.58
CA GLU A 134 -11.70 -5.03 12.72
C GLU A 134 -10.83 -4.54 11.55
N LEU A 135 -9.56 -4.23 11.80
CA LEU A 135 -8.63 -3.86 10.72
C LEU A 135 -8.53 -4.97 9.67
N LEU A 136 -8.33 -6.23 10.11
CA LEU A 136 -8.27 -7.38 9.22
C LEU A 136 -9.57 -7.56 8.45
N ALA A 137 -10.72 -7.39 9.09
CA ALA A 137 -12.00 -7.42 8.41
C ALA A 137 -12.08 -6.34 7.33
N LYS A 138 -11.64 -5.10 7.60
CA LYS A 138 -11.62 -4.00 6.61
C LYS A 138 -10.72 -4.33 5.41
N ILE A 139 -9.48 -4.76 5.64
CA ILE A 139 -8.56 -5.06 4.53
C ILE A 139 -8.94 -6.32 3.75
N ASN A 140 -9.58 -7.29 4.41
CA ASN A 140 -10.02 -8.55 3.80
C ASN A 140 -11.47 -8.54 3.32
N SER A 141 -12.20 -7.42 3.45
CA SER A 141 -13.58 -7.28 2.97
C SER A 141 -13.64 -7.28 1.45
N SER A 142 -13.37 -8.44 0.85
CA SER A 142 -13.60 -8.73 -0.56
C SER A 142 -15.01 -9.29 -0.74
N ASN A 143 -16.03 -8.56 -0.29
CA ASN A 143 -17.44 -8.90 -0.53
C ASN A 143 -18.01 -8.19 -1.77
N HIS A 144 -17.22 -8.15 -2.85
CA HIS A 144 -17.77 -8.04 -4.19
C HIS A 144 -17.21 -9.22 -4.98
N ALA A 145 -18.11 -10.02 -5.56
CA ALA A 145 -17.89 -11.32 -6.20
C ALA A 145 -16.83 -11.35 -7.34
N GLU A 146 -16.04 -10.29 -7.53
CA GLU A 146 -15.11 -10.07 -8.63
C GLU A 146 -13.66 -9.74 -8.21
N LYS A 147 -13.24 -9.92 -6.94
CA LYS A 147 -11.82 -9.70 -6.50
C LYS A 147 -11.24 -8.33 -6.94
N LYS A 148 -12.09 -7.32 -7.17
CA LYS A 148 -11.72 -6.10 -7.90
C LYS A 148 -11.00 -5.05 -7.04
N PHE A 149 -11.14 -5.14 -5.72
CA PHE A 149 -10.57 -4.22 -4.74
C PHE A 149 -9.69 -4.99 -3.75
N GLN A 150 -8.37 -4.79 -3.80
CA GLN A 150 -7.46 -5.32 -2.78
C GLN A 150 -7.01 -4.15 -1.90
N LEU A 151 -7.39 -4.17 -0.62
CA LEU A 151 -6.85 -3.24 0.37
C LEU A 151 -5.60 -3.85 1.00
N GLN A 152 -4.65 -3.00 1.37
CA GLN A 152 -3.37 -3.38 1.94
C GLN A 152 -3.04 -2.43 3.09
N ALA A 153 -2.44 -2.98 4.15
CA ALA A 153 -1.91 -2.18 5.25
C ALA A 153 -0.45 -1.78 4.95
N ARG A 154 -0.15 -0.48 5.05
CA ARG A 154 1.20 0.07 4.86
C ARG A 154 1.64 0.86 6.09
N VAL A 155 2.81 0.57 6.60
CA VAL A 155 3.49 1.33 7.66
C VAL A 155 4.45 2.32 7.01
N GLU A 156 4.47 3.53 7.55
CA GLU A 156 5.47 4.55 7.21
C GLU A 156 5.79 5.40 8.43
N GLU A 157 6.97 6.00 8.42
CA GLU A 157 7.34 7.04 9.36
C GLU A 157 6.59 8.33 9.02
N VAL A 158 5.99 8.97 10.02
CA VAL A 158 5.27 10.23 9.86
C VAL A 158 6.32 11.33 9.67
N PRO A 159 6.31 12.09 8.56
CA PRO A 159 7.21 13.23 8.39
C PRO A 159 6.98 14.29 9.46
N GLU A 160 8.04 15.04 9.81
CA GLU A 160 7.98 16.06 10.87
C GLU A 160 6.87 17.10 10.61
N GLU A 161 6.72 17.51 9.36
CA GLU A 161 5.70 18.46 8.92
C GLU A 161 4.26 17.93 8.99
N GLU A 162 4.07 16.61 9.14
CA GLU A 162 2.77 15.94 9.20
C GLU A 162 2.39 15.45 10.61
N LEU A 163 3.26 15.63 11.61
CA LEU A 163 3.00 15.19 12.99
C LEU A 163 1.80 15.90 13.62
N ILE A 164 1.70 17.20 13.37
CA ILE A 164 0.63 18.06 13.87
C ILE A 164 -0.10 18.64 12.66
N VAL A 165 -1.39 18.32 12.59
CA VAL A 165 -2.33 18.87 11.62
C VAL A 165 -3.27 19.77 12.42
N GLY A 166 -3.07 21.08 12.30
CA GLY A 166 -3.83 22.09 13.03
C GLY A 166 -5.18 22.42 12.40
N ASP A 167 -5.89 23.37 13.01
CA ASP A 167 -7.09 23.95 12.43
C ASP A 167 -6.75 24.67 11.13
N GLY A 168 -7.56 24.46 10.09
CA GLY A 168 -7.26 24.98 8.74
C GLY A 168 -6.15 24.22 8.01
N GLU A 169 -5.70 23.06 8.53
CA GLU A 169 -4.79 22.16 7.83
C GLU A 169 -5.46 20.80 7.58
N CYS A 170 -5.05 20.08 6.53
CA CYS A 170 -5.45 18.69 6.32
C CYS A 170 -4.38 17.88 5.60
N LEU A 171 -4.43 16.55 5.73
CA LEU A 171 -3.62 15.64 4.92
C LEU A 171 -4.43 15.22 3.70
N LEU A 172 -3.94 15.52 2.50
CA LEU A 172 -4.54 15.08 1.24
C LEU A 172 -3.77 13.90 0.65
N PRO A 173 -4.47 12.83 0.21
CA PRO A 173 -3.84 11.79 -0.58
C PRO A 173 -3.30 12.35 -1.89
N VAL A 174 -2.13 11.89 -2.28
CA VAL A 174 -1.48 12.16 -3.55
C VAL A 174 -1.26 10.82 -4.26
N ALA A 175 -1.63 10.73 -5.54
CA ALA A 175 -1.29 9.57 -6.36
C ALA A 175 -0.91 10.00 -7.78
N HIS A 176 -0.04 9.21 -8.41
CA HIS A 176 0.38 9.46 -9.78
C HIS A 176 -0.65 8.89 -10.74
N PHE A 177 -0.92 9.58 -11.85
CA PHE A 177 -1.74 9.07 -12.93
C PHE A 177 -1.20 9.59 -14.26
N ASP A 178 -1.55 8.93 -15.35
CA ASP A 178 -1.19 9.34 -16.71
C ASP A 178 -2.48 9.61 -17.47
N LYS A 179 -2.75 10.89 -17.76
CA LYS A 179 -3.97 11.29 -18.46
C LYS A 179 -4.08 10.71 -19.87
N LEU A 180 -2.97 10.34 -20.52
CA LEU A 180 -2.99 9.77 -21.87
C LEU A 180 -3.61 8.36 -21.90
N LEU A 181 -3.76 7.71 -20.75
CA LEU A 181 -4.37 6.39 -20.64
C LEU A 181 -5.91 6.41 -20.59
N GLN A 182 -6.55 7.53 -20.97
CA GLN A 182 -8.01 7.74 -21.09
C GLN A 182 -8.83 7.56 -19.80
N ASP A 183 -8.25 7.06 -18.70
CA ASP A 183 -8.92 6.85 -17.41
C ASP A 183 -8.10 7.49 -16.26
N PRO A 184 -8.56 8.61 -15.65
CA PRO A 184 -7.89 9.24 -14.51
C PRO A 184 -7.75 8.35 -13.28
N SER A 185 -8.55 7.29 -13.19
CA SER A 185 -8.41 6.31 -12.11
C SER A 185 -7.25 5.33 -12.35
N SER A 186 -6.60 5.36 -13.53
CA SER A 186 -5.40 4.58 -13.83
C SER A 186 -4.16 5.13 -13.12
N THR A 187 -4.14 5.05 -11.79
CA THR A 187 -2.99 5.48 -10.99
C THR A 187 -1.84 4.48 -11.04
N PHE A 188 -0.63 4.94 -10.73
CA PHE A 188 0.58 4.12 -10.64
C PHE A 188 1.55 4.69 -9.58
N GLY A 189 2.72 4.04 -9.43
CA GLY A 189 3.76 4.49 -8.50
C GLY A 189 3.39 4.29 -7.03
N VAL A 190 4.02 5.07 -6.14
CA VAL A 190 3.81 4.98 -4.70
C VAL A 190 3.01 6.20 -4.24
N PRO A 191 1.76 6.04 -3.78
CA PRO A 191 0.94 7.15 -3.33
C PRO A 191 1.35 7.55 -1.90
N PHE A 192 1.14 8.81 -1.52
CA PHE A 192 1.56 9.36 -0.23
C PHE A 192 0.60 10.47 0.22
N PHE A 193 0.71 10.93 1.45
CA PHE A 193 0.01 12.13 1.91
C PHE A 193 0.86 13.38 1.73
N VAL A 194 0.21 14.53 1.56
CA VAL A 194 0.83 15.85 1.73
C VAL A 194 -0.05 16.69 2.65
N LYS A 195 0.56 17.43 3.57
CA LYS A 195 -0.16 18.43 4.36
C LYS A 195 -0.45 19.66 3.52
N VAL A 196 -1.69 20.10 3.53
CA VAL A 196 -2.14 21.37 2.93
C VAL A 196 -2.75 22.27 4.00
N ILE A 197 -2.69 23.57 3.76
CA ILE A 197 -3.10 24.65 4.65
C ILE A 197 -4.09 25.52 3.87
N ASP A 198 -5.21 25.87 4.49
CA ASP A 198 -6.20 26.76 3.88
C ASP A 198 -5.58 28.12 3.53
N GLY A 199 -5.86 28.60 2.32
CA GLY A 199 -5.34 29.87 1.80
C GLY A 199 -3.90 29.84 1.26
N GLU A 200 -3.15 28.74 1.39
CA GLU A 200 -1.80 28.67 0.83
C GLU A 200 -1.79 28.54 -0.70
N SER A 201 -0.69 28.86 -1.37
CA SER A 201 -0.60 28.70 -2.82
C SER A 201 -0.39 27.24 -3.25
N PHE A 202 -0.98 26.84 -4.37
CA PHE A 202 -0.69 25.54 -4.99
C PHE A 202 0.76 25.40 -5.45
N GLU A 203 1.48 26.50 -5.65
CA GLU A 203 2.94 26.50 -5.82
C GLU A 203 3.67 25.93 -4.60
N GLY A 204 3.30 26.38 -3.39
CA GLY A 204 3.87 25.85 -2.14
C GLY A 204 3.55 24.36 -1.93
N VAL A 205 2.34 23.94 -2.26
CA VAL A 205 1.94 22.51 -2.24
C VAL A 205 2.79 21.70 -3.23
N SER A 206 2.92 22.20 -4.47
CA SER A 206 3.70 21.55 -5.54
C SER A 206 5.18 21.42 -5.16
N GLU A 207 5.74 22.43 -4.52
CA GLU A 207 7.12 22.43 -4.05
C GLU A 207 7.35 21.42 -2.92
N ARG A 208 6.42 21.31 -1.96
CA ARG A 208 6.47 20.24 -0.95
C ARG A 208 6.42 18.85 -1.58
N ILE A 209 5.53 18.64 -2.55
CA ILE A 209 5.44 17.39 -3.30
C ILE A 209 6.77 17.08 -4.02
N ARG A 210 7.34 18.06 -4.72
CA ARG A 210 8.60 17.90 -5.44
C ARG A 210 9.73 17.47 -4.51
N ARG A 211 9.90 18.17 -3.37
CA ARG A 211 10.92 17.83 -2.37
C ARG A 211 10.71 16.43 -1.81
N LYS A 212 9.46 16.07 -1.50
CA LYS A 212 9.10 14.73 -1.00
C LYS A 212 9.38 13.61 -2.00
N LEU A 213 9.28 13.89 -3.30
CA LEU A 213 9.65 12.96 -4.36
C LEU A 213 11.17 12.92 -4.66
N GLY A 214 11.97 13.83 -4.09
CA GLY A 214 13.39 13.96 -4.40
C GLY A 214 13.68 14.35 -5.85
N VAL A 215 12.72 14.98 -6.54
CA VAL A 215 12.85 15.34 -7.96
C VAL A 215 13.46 16.72 -8.11
N SER A 216 14.39 16.90 -9.06
CA SER A 216 15.00 18.20 -9.34
C SER A 216 13.95 19.21 -9.83
N GLU A 217 14.16 20.51 -9.61
CA GLU A 217 13.27 21.55 -10.16
C GLU A 217 13.16 21.46 -11.68
N GLN A 218 14.26 21.14 -12.37
CA GLN A 218 14.28 21.00 -13.82
C GLN A 218 13.38 19.86 -14.30
N ASP A 219 13.41 18.70 -13.62
CA ASP A 219 12.59 17.54 -13.99
C ASP A 219 11.13 17.71 -13.57
N PHE A 220 10.86 18.52 -12.54
CA PHE A 220 9.51 18.80 -12.08
C PHE A 220 8.79 19.84 -12.95
N SER A 221 9.53 20.87 -13.42
CA SER A 221 8.95 22.06 -14.05
C SER A 221 8.95 22.07 -15.57
N LYS A 222 9.69 21.17 -16.26
CA LYS A 222 9.96 21.27 -17.71
C LYS A 222 8.70 21.26 -18.59
N ALA A 223 8.14 22.45 -18.81
CA ALA A 223 7.50 22.88 -20.04
C ALA A 223 8.60 23.49 -20.93
N GLY A 224 9.18 22.73 -21.86
CA GLY A 224 10.21 23.28 -22.74
C GLY A 224 10.90 22.26 -23.63
N ILE A 225 10.51 22.25 -24.90
CA ILE A 225 11.19 21.80 -26.13
C ILE A 225 12.46 20.96 -25.89
N SER A 226 12.32 19.63 -25.94
CA SER A 226 13.43 18.74 -26.25
C SER A 226 13.38 18.40 -27.74
N THR A 227 14.27 18.98 -28.54
CA THR A 227 14.44 18.69 -29.97
C THR A 227 15.19 17.37 -30.20
N VAL A 228 14.88 16.35 -29.39
CA VAL A 228 15.28 14.97 -29.62
C VAL A 228 14.09 14.12 -29.19
N VAL A 229 13.59 13.31 -30.12
CA VAL A 229 12.48 12.37 -29.94
C VAL A 229 12.67 11.59 -28.64
N GLY A 230 11.96 11.98 -27.59
CA GLY A 230 12.12 11.44 -26.24
C GLY A 230 11.28 12.22 -25.24
N ASN A 231 10.10 11.68 -24.96
CA ASN A 231 9.04 12.12 -24.04
C ASN A 231 9.38 13.22 -23.03
N VAL A 232 8.60 14.31 -23.05
CA VAL A 232 8.62 15.39 -22.05
C VAL A 232 7.86 14.91 -20.80
N PHE A 233 8.55 14.80 -19.67
CA PHE A 233 7.97 14.45 -18.37
C PHE A 233 7.68 15.73 -17.60
N GLN A 234 6.50 16.32 -17.78
CA GLN A 234 6.07 17.44 -16.95
C GLN A 234 5.11 16.93 -15.90
N TYR A 235 5.43 17.12 -14.61
CA TYR A 235 4.46 16.88 -13.55
C TYR A 235 3.43 18.01 -13.55
N LYS A 236 2.15 17.65 -13.59
CA LYS A 236 1.05 18.60 -13.41
C LYS A 236 0.17 18.17 -12.26
N LEU A 237 -0.03 19.07 -11.32
CA LEU A 237 -0.93 18.85 -10.19
C LEU A 237 -2.39 18.99 -10.68
N ALA A 238 -3.23 18.04 -10.31
CA ALA A 238 -4.64 18.01 -10.65
C ALA A 238 -5.48 17.79 -9.39
N ILE A 239 -6.65 18.41 -9.33
CA ILE A 239 -7.64 18.12 -8.29
C ILE A 239 -8.55 17.01 -8.81
N ILE A 240 -8.62 15.90 -8.09
CA ILE A 240 -9.44 14.75 -8.47
C ILE A 240 -10.52 14.52 -7.44
N VAL A 241 -11.76 14.46 -7.92
CA VAL A 241 -12.97 14.25 -7.12
C VAL A 241 -13.78 13.16 -7.79
N ASN A 242 -14.26 12.18 -7.03
CA ASN A 242 -15.05 11.06 -7.57
C ASN A 242 -14.36 10.36 -8.77
N ASN A 243 -13.03 10.23 -8.71
CA ASN A 243 -12.18 9.67 -9.78
C ASN A 243 -12.23 10.43 -11.11
N CYS A 244 -12.67 11.69 -11.11
CA CYS A 244 -12.62 12.58 -12.26
C CYS A 244 -11.69 13.76 -12.00
N VAL A 245 -10.85 14.09 -12.99
CA VAL A 245 -10.08 15.34 -12.96
C VAL A 245 -11.06 16.50 -13.01
N ARG A 246 -11.10 17.31 -11.95
CA ARG A 246 -11.93 18.52 -11.88
C ARG A 246 -11.24 19.70 -12.53
N GLY A 247 -9.92 19.79 -12.39
CA GLY A 247 -9.13 20.86 -12.97
C GLY A 247 -7.67 20.76 -12.58
N TYR A 248 -6.88 21.62 -13.21
CA TYR A 248 -5.48 21.86 -12.88
C TYR A 248 -5.42 23.23 -12.23
N PRO A 249 -5.17 23.33 -10.91
CA PRO A 249 -5.12 24.62 -10.25
C PRO A 249 -3.94 25.45 -10.77
N ASP A 250 -4.16 26.75 -10.91
CA ASP A 250 -3.07 27.69 -11.21
C ASP A 250 -2.10 27.75 -10.02
N LYS A 251 -0.81 27.87 -10.29
CA LYS A 251 0.23 27.88 -9.24
C LYS A 251 0.01 28.95 -8.18
N GLN A 252 -0.48 30.12 -8.60
CA GLN A 252 -0.76 31.26 -7.72
C GLN A 252 -2.13 31.19 -7.04
N SER A 253 -3.01 30.27 -7.46
CA SER A 253 -4.32 30.11 -6.81
C SER A 253 -4.15 29.58 -5.39
N ALA A 254 -5.04 30.02 -4.51
CA ALA A 254 -5.06 29.60 -3.12
C ALA A 254 -5.82 28.28 -2.96
N VAL A 255 -5.34 27.43 -2.04
CA VAL A 255 -6.03 26.23 -1.60
C VAL A 255 -7.25 26.65 -0.79
N SER A 256 -8.42 26.08 -1.12
CA SER A 256 -9.65 26.22 -0.33
C SER A 256 -10.05 24.86 0.21
N LEU A 257 -9.85 24.65 1.51
CA LEU A 257 -10.26 23.40 2.17
C LEU A 257 -11.77 23.22 2.14
N ASN A 258 -12.53 24.32 2.15
CA ASN A 258 -13.98 24.28 2.00
C ASN A 258 -14.40 23.77 0.62
N GLU A 259 -13.75 24.20 -0.46
CA GLU A 259 -14.04 23.67 -1.80
C GLU A 259 -13.68 22.19 -1.91
N LEU A 260 -12.56 21.78 -1.32
CA LEU A 260 -12.18 20.38 -1.24
C LEU A 260 -13.18 19.58 -0.39
N ALA A 261 -13.63 20.09 0.75
CA ALA A 261 -14.59 19.43 1.62
C ALA A 261 -16.01 19.38 1.03
N GLN A 262 -16.48 20.45 0.38
CA GLN A 262 -17.80 20.54 -0.27
C GLN A 262 -17.93 19.64 -1.50
N THR A 263 -16.82 19.11 -2.02
CA THR A 263 -16.88 18.03 -3.00
C THR A 263 -17.38 16.70 -2.42
N HIS A 264 -17.65 16.63 -1.11
CA HIS A 264 -18.40 15.59 -0.43
C HIS A 264 -19.79 16.03 0.03
N LEU A 265 -20.78 15.23 -0.34
CA LEU A 265 -22.01 15.05 0.43
C LEU A 265 -21.63 14.48 1.82
N SER A 266 -21.86 15.27 2.87
CA SER A 266 -21.99 14.90 4.29
C SER A 266 -21.03 13.82 4.84
N GLY A 267 -20.03 14.24 5.63
CA GLY A 267 -19.40 13.32 6.59
C GLY A 267 -17.91 13.46 6.84
N LEU A 268 -17.35 14.68 6.93
CA LEU A 268 -16.09 14.84 7.66
C LEU A 268 -16.41 14.90 9.16
N PRO A 269 -15.89 13.97 9.99
CA PRO A 269 -15.94 14.10 11.43
C PRO A 269 -14.89 15.11 11.90
N ASP A 270 -15.16 15.70 13.07
CA ASP A 270 -14.51 16.84 13.75
C ASP A 270 -12.99 16.75 14.03
N LYS A 271 -12.25 15.81 13.44
CA LYS A 271 -10.78 15.80 13.46
C LYS A 271 -10.24 15.26 12.14
N ALA A 272 -9.60 16.12 11.35
CA ALA A 272 -9.09 15.89 9.99
C ALA A 272 -7.98 14.81 9.85
N TYR A 273 -7.82 13.94 10.84
CA TYR A 273 -6.80 12.88 10.85
C TYR A 273 -7.35 11.52 10.39
N TYR A 274 -8.66 11.28 10.52
CA TYR A 274 -9.32 10.02 10.16
C TYR A 274 -10.39 10.26 9.10
N VAL A 275 -9.98 10.19 7.82
CA VAL A 275 -10.90 10.34 6.68
C VAL A 275 -11.91 9.19 6.71
N THR A 276 -13.20 9.53 6.64
CA THR A 276 -14.32 8.58 6.58
C THR A 276 -14.24 7.72 5.32
N GLU A 277 -14.80 6.52 5.41
CA GLU A 277 -14.62 5.36 4.52
C GLU A 277 -15.05 5.54 3.05
N THR A 278 -15.31 6.77 2.60
CA THR A 278 -15.84 7.04 1.27
C THR A 278 -14.72 7.16 0.23
N VAL A 279 -14.81 6.30 -0.79
CA VAL A 279 -13.97 6.27 -2.01
C VAL A 279 -13.93 7.64 -2.73
N THR A 280 -14.88 8.52 -2.41
CA THR A 280 -15.18 9.80 -3.07
C THR A 280 -14.30 10.96 -2.63
N ALA A 281 -13.42 10.79 -1.63
CA ALA A 281 -12.63 11.90 -1.13
C ALA A 281 -11.75 12.57 -2.17
N PRO A 282 -11.69 13.92 -2.15
CA PRO A 282 -10.80 14.64 -3.03
C PRO A 282 -9.37 14.19 -2.77
N TRP A 283 -8.61 14.05 -3.83
CA TRP A 283 -7.19 13.74 -3.77
C TRP A 283 -6.46 14.49 -4.86
N LEU A 284 -5.15 14.66 -4.65
CA LEU A 284 -4.29 15.34 -5.60
C LEU A 284 -3.68 14.34 -6.58
N GLY A 285 -3.96 14.53 -7.86
CA GLY A 285 -3.35 13.77 -8.94
C GLY A 285 -2.04 14.40 -9.37
N LEU A 286 -1.00 13.58 -9.51
CA LEU A 286 0.23 13.94 -10.21
C LEU A 286 0.18 13.36 -11.62
N ASP A 287 -0.18 14.20 -12.58
CA ASP A 287 -0.25 13.86 -14.00
C ASP A 287 1.16 13.81 -14.59
N HIS A 288 1.65 12.62 -14.91
CA HIS A 288 2.91 12.38 -15.61
C HIS A 288 2.97 10.96 -16.18
N THR A 289 3.94 10.69 -17.05
CA THR A 289 4.10 9.37 -17.68
C THR A 289 4.88 8.39 -16.80
N ASP A 290 4.43 7.13 -16.77
CA ASP A 290 5.10 6.08 -16.00
C ASP A 290 6.43 5.65 -16.64
N LYS A 291 7.54 5.99 -15.98
CA LYS A 291 8.89 5.63 -16.43
C LYS A 291 9.11 4.11 -16.51
N ALA A 292 8.47 3.32 -15.64
CA ALA A 292 8.63 1.86 -15.65
C ALA A 292 8.06 1.21 -16.92
N ARG A 293 7.09 1.88 -17.57
CA ARG A 293 6.49 1.42 -18.84
C ARG A 293 7.34 1.82 -20.04
N GLY A 294 8.16 2.87 -19.94
CA GLY A 294 9.07 3.31 -21.00
C GLY A 294 10.26 2.36 -21.27
N THR A 295 10.60 1.50 -20.31
CA THR A 295 11.72 0.53 -20.42
C THR A 295 11.32 -0.85 -20.97
N GLY A 296 10.03 -1.11 -21.17
CA GLY A 296 9.51 -2.42 -21.56
C GLY A 296 8.62 -2.35 -22.78
N GLY A 297 9.23 -2.27 -23.97
CA GLY A 297 8.50 -2.45 -25.22
C GLY A 297 9.21 -1.82 -26.39
N THR A 298 9.87 -2.67 -27.18
CA THR A 298 9.92 -2.46 -28.62
C THR A 298 8.53 -2.08 -29.08
N HIS A 299 8.30 -0.83 -29.47
CA HIS A 299 7.25 -0.55 -30.42
C HIS A 299 7.59 -1.39 -31.65
N THR A 300 6.97 -2.56 -31.81
CA THR A 300 6.72 -3.07 -33.15
C THR A 300 5.90 -1.98 -33.81
N ILE A 301 6.59 -1.07 -34.49
CA ILE A 301 5.98 -0.17 -35.44
C ILE A 301 5.31 -1.11 -36.42
N GLU A 302 3.99 -1.27 -36.31
CA GLU A 302 3.18 -1.80 -37.40
C GLU A 302 3.41 -0.84 -38.58
N ARG A 303 4.41 -1.15 -39.41
CA ARG A 303 4.60 -0.47 -40.68
C ARG A 303 3.58 -1.06 -41.63
N ALA A 304 2.70 -0.21 -42.14
CA ALA A 304 1.74 -0.58 -43.17
C ALA A 304 2.46 -1.29 -44.33
N ILE A 305 1.94 -2.46 -44.72
CA ILE A 305 2.41 -3.18 -45.91
C ILE A 305 1.80 -2.48 -47.12
N VAL A 306 2.64 -1.87 -47.96
CA VAL A 306 2.25 -1.35 -49.27
C VAL A 306 2.47 -2.45 -50.29
N ILE A 307 1.39 -3.00 -50.85
CA ILE A 307 1.46 -3.86 -52.03
C ILE A 307 1.55 -2.93 -53.25
N ARG A 308 2.62 -3.08 -54.04
CA ARG A 308 2.71 -2.46 -55.36
C ARG A 308 2.27 -3.49 -56.40
N ASN A 309 1.36 -3.08 -57.28
CA ASN A 309 0.99 -3.83 -58.48
C ASN A 309 2.17 -3.92 -59.45
#